data_AF-A0A0F8Y8E3-F1
#
_entry.id   AF-A0A0F8Y8E3-F1
#
_cell.length_a   1.000
_cell.length_b   1.000
_cell.length_c   1.000
_cell.angle_alpha   90.00
_cell.angle_beta   90.00
_cell.angle_gamma   90.00
#
_symmetry.space_group_name_H-M   'P 1'
#
loop_
_entity.id
_entity.type
_entity.pdbx_description
1 polymer ?
#
loop_
_entity_poly.entity_id
_entity_poly.type
_entity_poly.pdbx_seq_one_letter_code
_entity_poly.pdbx_strand_id
1 'polypeptide(L)'
;MRRAATKQSRGPNSVEDRFRAWVKEQGCVICFLPGPSIVDHMFGSATKVKINFVTEIIGHLALLPYCPGCDQAKTDGSPKAHFKAFGFTQQSLFRRFVDRYPLREEIPEEKIVAIESWRR
;
A
#
# COMPACT_ATOMS: atom_id res chain seq x y z
N MET A 1 -11.31 -14.04 24.71
CA MET A 1 -9.92 -13.64 25.03
C MET A 1 -9.65 -12.27 24.43
N ARG A 2 -9.71 -11.18 25.21
CA ARG A 2 -9.26 -9.85 24.74
C ARG A 2 -7.74 -9.88 24.68
N ARG A 3 -7.12 -9.83 23.49
CA ARG A 3 -5.67 -9.67 23.40
C ARG A 3 -5.30 -8.32 23.99
N ALA A 4 -4.40 -8.29 24.97
CA ALA A 4 -3.76 -7.04 25.39
C ALA A 4 -3.13 -6.40 24.15
N ALA A 5 -3.37 -5.11 23.92
CA ALA A 5 -2.78 -4.37 22.84
C ALA A 5 -1.27 -4.26 23.10
N THR A 6 -0.51 -5.24 22.61
CA THR A 6 0.95 -5.14 22.61
C THR A 6 1.28 -4.03 21.61
N LYS A 7 1.88 -2.95 22.11
CA LYS A 7 2.32 -1.76 21.35
C LYS A 7 3.44 -2.17 20.38
N GLN A 8 3.10 -2.94 19.35
CA GLN A 8 4.08 -3.64 18.51
C GLN A 8 4.39 -2.89 17.21
N SER A 9 3.59 -1.92 16.79
CA SER A 9 3.75 -1.25 15.49
C SER A 9 3.98 0.23 15.69
N ARG A 10 5.10 0.76 15.17
CA ARG A 10 5.31 2.22 15.13
C ARG A 10 4.33 2.89 14.16
N GLY A 11 4.07 4.16 14.41
CA GLY A 11 3.41 5.03 13.43
C GLY A 11 4.27 5.23 12.17
N PRO A 12 3.70 5.87 11.13
CA PRO A 12 4.46 6.24 9.96
C PRO A 12 5.60 7.21 10.32
N ASN A 13 6.75 7.05 9.70
CA ASN A 13 7.82 8.05 9.77
C ASN A 13 7.55 9.20 8.78
N SER A 14 8.43 10.20 8.72
CA SER A 14 8.22 11.39 7.88
C SER A 14 8.18 11.08 6.37
N VAL A 15 8.98 10.11 5.90
CA VAL A 15 8.98 9.67 4.49
C VAL A 15 7.65 8.98 4.15
N GLU A 16 7.23 8.05 5.01
CA GLU A 16 5.97 7.31 4.87
C GLU A 16 4.76 8.25 4.91
N ASP A 17 4.80 9.27 5.77
CA ASP A 17 3.73 10.25 5.88
C ASP A 17 3.66 11.16 4.65
N ARG A 18 4.81 11.60 4.12
CA ARG A 18 4.88 12.34 2.84
C ARG A 18 4.35 11.51 1.69
N PHE A 19 4.77 10.25 1.59
CA PHE A 19 4.29 9.35 0.54
C PHE A 19 2.76 9.18 0.66
N ARG A 20 2.25 8.89 1.86
CA ARG A 20 0.81 8.79 2.13
C ARG A 20 0.04 10.04 1.73
N ALA A 21 0.55 11.22 2.06
CA ALA A 21 -0.05 12.50 1.67
C ALA A 21 -0.07 12.65 0.14
N TRP A 22 1.04 12.33 -0.54
CA TRP A 22 1.09 12.36 -1.99
C TRP A 22 0.11 11.38 -2.64
N VAL A 23 -0.02 10.15 -2.11
CA VAL A 23 -0.97 9.13 -2.61
C VAL A 23 -2.41 9.64 -2.58
N LYS A 24 -2.80 10.34 -1.50
CA LYS A 24 -4.16 10.88 -1.34
C LYS A 24 -4.56 11.85 -2.46
N GLU A 25 -3.61 12.62 -2.96
CA GLU A 25 -3.83 13.62 -4.02
C GLU A 25 -3.81 13.01 -5.43
N GLN A 26 -3.49 11.72 -5.58
CA GLN A 26 -3.47 11.05 -6.87
C GLN A 26 -4.88 10.62 -7.31
N GLY A 27 -5.10 10.53 -8.62
CA GLY A 27 -6.27 9.85 -9.17
C GLY A 27 -6.23 8.34 -8.94
N CYS A 28 -7.37 7.68 -9.08
CA CYS A 28 -7.52 6.23 -8.90
C CYS A 28 -6.55 5.47 -9.80
N VAL A 29 -5.79 4.52 -9.24
CA VAL A 29 -4.81 3.73 -9.99
C VAL A 29 -5.44 2.77 -11.01
N ILE A 30 -6.74 2.49 -10.87
CA ILE A 30 -7.50 1.59 -11.75
C ILE A 30 -8.18 2.34 -12.89
N CYS A 31 -9.05 3.28 -12.55
CA CYS A 31 -9.94 3.95 -13.51
C CYS A 31 -9.54 5.39 -13.82
N PHE A 32 -8.45 5.88 -13.25
CA PHE A 32 -7.92 7.23 -13.45
C PHE A 32 -8.87 8.38 -13.10
N LEU A 33 -9.96 8.10 -12.35
CA LEU A 33 -10.82 9.14 -11.83
C LEU A 33 -9.96 10.14 -11.02
N PRO A 34 -10.09 11.46 -11.26
CA PRO A 34 -9.31 12.48 -10.56
C PRO A 34 -9.46 12.38 -9.04
N GLY A 35 -8.39 12.72 -8.31
CA GLY A 35 -8.36 12.71 -6.85
C GLY A 35 -9.21 13.82 -6.21
N PRO A 36 -9.32 13.84 -4.87
CA PRO A 36 -8.58 12.99 -3.93
C PRO A 36 -9.10 11.55 -3.85
N SER A 37 -8.18 10.59 -3.66
CA SER A 37 -8.46 9.16 -3.60
C SER A 37 -8.41 8.63 -2.16
N ILE A 38 -9.07 7.49 -1.92
CA ILE A 38 -8.89 6.67 -0.73
C ILE A 38 -7.47 6.09 -0.76
N VAL A 39 -6.75 6.23 0.35
CA VAL A 39 -5.43 5.63 0.54
C VAL A 39 -5.60 4.21 1.06
N ASP A 40 -5.52 3.23 0.16
CA ASP A 40 -5.63 1.82 0.51
C ASP A 40 -4.29 1.23 0.93
N HIS A 41 -4.30 0.44 2.00
CA HIS A 41 -3.14 -0.34 2.42
C HIS A 41 -3.25 -1.76 1.87
N MET A 42 -2.44 -2.09 0.86
CA MET A 42 -2.51 -3.37 0.13
C MET A 42 -2.50 -4.60 1.05
N PHE A 43 -1.77 -4.52 2.18
CA PHE A 43 -1.58 -5.64 3.11
C PHE A 43 -1.99 -5.32 4.56
N GLY A 44 -2.44 -4.08 4.80
CA GLY A 44 -2.63 -3.50 6.13
C GLY A 44 -1.42 -2.70 6.62
N SER A 45 -1.69 -1.64 7.38
CA SER A 45 -0.70 -0.63 7.81
C SER A 45 0.42 -1.16 8.72
N ALA A 46 0.16 -2.23 9.47
CA ALA A 46 1.13 -2.84 10.37
C ALA A 46 1.97 -3.97 9.74
N THR A 47 1.91 -4.16 8.42
CA THR A 47 2.63 -5.26 7.74
C THR A 47 4.13 -5.11 7.91
N LYS A 48 4.75 -6.19 8.40
CA LYS A 48 6.19 -6.30 8.66
C LYS A 48 6.82 -7.39 7.82
N VAL A 49 8.04 -7.15 7.36
CA VAL A 49 8.85 -8.09 6.59
C VAL A 49 10.29 -8.06 7.08
N LYS A 50 11.04 -9.14 6.84
CA LYS A 50 12.48 -9.15 7.10
C LYS A 50 13.21 -8.68 5.85
N ILE A 51 13.99 -7.62 5.97
CA ILE A 51 14.86 -7.07 4.94
C ILE A 51 16.27 -7.03 5.52
N ASN A 52 17.23 -7.71 4.90
CA ASN A 52 18.61 -7.81 5.41
C ASN A 52 18.68 -8.20 6.91
N PHE A 53 17.89 -9.22 7.29
CA PHE A 53 17.72 -9.70 8.67
C PHE A 53 17.09 -8.73 9.68
N VAL A 54 16.76 -7.50 9.27
CA VAL A 54 16.06 -6.50 10.08
C VAL A 54 14.56 -6.58 9.82
N THR A 55 13.75 -6.49 10.87
CA THR A 55 12.27 -6.45 10.73
C THR A 55 11.82 -5.03 10.45
N GLU A 56 11.33 -4.79 9.24
CA GLU A 56 10.86 -3.49 8.76
C GLU A 56 9.34 -3.47 8.62
N ILE A 57 8.71 -2.34 8.92
CA ILE A 57 7.30 -2.10 8.58
C ILE A 57 7.26 -1.56 7.14
N ILE A 58 6.55 -2.25 6.26
CA ILE A 58 6.31 -1.84 4.87
C ILE A 58 4.86 -1.41 4.63
N GLY A 59 3.96 -1.67 5.58
CA GLY A 59 2.53 -1.37 5.41
C GLY A 59 2.25 0.09 5.09
N HIS A 60 3.00 1.02 5.70
CA HIS A 60 2.86 2.47 5.46
C HIS A 60 3.38 2.93 4.08
N LEU A 61 4.10 2.08 3.35
CA LEU A 61 4.54 2.33 1.97
C LEU A 61 3.78 1.49 0.94
N ALA A 62 3.14 0.39 1.35
CA ALA A 62 2.34 -0.47 0.48
C ALA A 62 0.95 0.15 0.22
N LEU A 63 0.95 1.35 -0.39
CA LEU A 63 -0.24 2.18 -0.59
C LEU A 63 -0.60 2.31 -2.06
N LEU A 64 -1.91 2.31 -2.35
CA LEU A 64 -2.45 2.63 -3.67
C LEU A 64 -3.66 3.57 -3.55
N PRO A 65 -3.84 4.51 -4.49
CA PRO A 65 -5.00 5.39 -4.52
C PRO A 65 -6.18 4.71 -5.24
N TYR A 66 -7.34 4.66 -4.59
CA TYR A 66 -8.58 4.19 -5.21
C TYR A 66 -9.69 5.22 -5.11
N CYS A 67 -10.55 5.28 -6.13
CA CYS A 67 -11.85 5.90 -5.97
C CYS A 67 -12.77 5.01 -5.12
N PRO A 68 -13.85 5.54 -4.52
CA PRO A 68 -14.77 4.76 -3.70
C PRO A 68 -15.33 3.51 -4.40
N GLY A 69 -15.66 3.61 -5.71
CA GLY A 69 -16.18 2.47 -6.48
C GLY A 69 -15.17 1.33 -6.64
N CYS A 70 -13.91 1.66 -6.97
CA CYS A 70 -12.87 0.64 -7.11
C CYS A 70 -12.44 0.07 -5.75
N ASP A 71 -12.45 0.89 -4.69
CA ASP A 71 -12.17 0.45 -3.32
C ASP A 71 -13.24 -0.54 -2.82
N GLN A 72 -14.52 -0.25 -3.07
CA GLN A 72 -15.62 -1.16 -2.76
C GLN A 72 -15.49 -2.48 -3.51
N ALA A 73 -15.25 -2.42 -4.82
CA ALA A 73 -15.12 -3.61 -5.67
C ALA A 73 -13.99 -4.55 -5.25
N LYS A 74 -12.89 -4.02 -4.69
CA LYS A 74 -11.79 -4.87 -4.15
C LYS A 74 -12.02 -5.37 -2.73
N THR A 75 -12.92 -4.72 -1.96
CA THR A 75 -13.11 -5.02 -0.54
C THR A 75 -14.18 -6.10 -0.33
N ASP A 76 -15.17 -6.16 -1.21
CA ASP A 76 -16.27 -7.12 -1.08
C ASP A 76 -15.82 -8.58 -1.35
N GLY A 77 -15.76 -9.38 -0.27
CA GLY A 77 -15.85 -10.84 -0.32
C GLY A 77 -14.59 -11.62 0.05
N SER A 78 -13.40 -11.30 -0.47
CA SER A 78 -12.20 -12.12 -0.20
C SER A 78 -10.87 -11.40 -0.53
N PRO A 79 -9.70 -11.90 -0.06
CA PRO A 79 -8.39 -11.42 -0.49
C PRO A 79 -8.15 -11.49 -2.01
N LYS A 80 -8.94 -12.29 -2.74
CA LYS A 80 -8.90 -12.42 -4.21
C LYS A 80 -9.85 -11.47 -4.92
N ALA A 81 -10.63 -10.66 -4.19
CA ALA A 81 -11.64 -9.78 -4.75
C ALA A 81 -11.04 -8.76 -5.71
N HIS A 82 -9.87 -8.18 -5.41
CA HIS A 82 -9.17 -7.30 -6.33
C HIS A 82 -8.88 -7.97 -7.68
N PHE A 83 -8.27 -9.16 -7.66
CA PHE A 83 -7.96 -9.91 -8.90
C PHE A 83 -9.23 -10.31 -9.64
N LYS A 84 -10.28 -10.71 -8.91
CA LYS A 84 -11.58 -11.06 -9.51
C LYS A 84 -12.25 -9.84 -10.17
N ALA A 85 -12.11 -8.65 -9.59
CA ALA A 85 -12.72 -7.42 -10.08
C ALA A 85 -11.97 -6.83 -11.29
N PHE A 86 -10.63 -6.89 -11.29
CA PHE A 86 -9.81 -6.15 -12.25
C PHE A 86 -8.88 -7.01 -13.13
N GLY A 87 -8.73 -8.30 -12.84
CA GLY A 87 -7.89 -9.21 -13.61
C GLY A 87 -6.38 -9.11 -13.34
N PHE A 88 -5.97 -8.30 -12.37
CA PHE A 88 -4.57 -8.13 -11.96
C PHE A 88 -4.43 -7.93 -10.45
N THR A 89 -3.20 -8.02 -9.92
CA THR A 89 -2.92 -7.88 -8.48
C THR A 89 -2.54 -6.44 -8.12
N GLN A 90 -2.72 -6.06 -6.86
CA GLN A 90 -2.29 -4.74 -6.38
C GLN A 90 -0.76 -4.54 -6.56
N GLN A 91 0.02 -5.59 -6.33
CA GLN A 91 1.48 -5.60 -6.49
C GLN A 91 1.89 -5.23 -7.91
N SER A 92 1.16 -5.72 -8.93
CA SER A 92 1.46 -5.43 -10.34
C SER A 92 1.31 -3.94 -10.70
N LEU A 93 0.51 -3.20 -9.92
CA LEU A 93 0.34 -1.75 -10.08
C LEU A 93 1.34 -0.95 -9.26
N PHE A 94 1.72 -1.47 -8.10
CA PHE A 94 2.50 -0.74 -7.10
C PHE A 94 3.80 -0.16 -7.67
N ARG A 95 4.60 -0.95 -8.41
CA ARG A 95 5.88 -0.48 -8.96
C ARG A 95 5.70 0.71 -9.89
N ARG A 96 4.79 0.58 -10.86
CA ARG A 96 4.47 1.66 -11.82
C ARG A 96 3.92 2.89 -11.11
N PHE A 97 3.20 2.71 -10.02
CA PHE A 97 2.63 3.79 -9.25
C PHE A 97 3.70 4.54 -8.44
N VAL A 98 4.51 3.81 -7.66
CA VAL A 98 5.53 4.40 -6.78
C VAL A 98 6.62 5.11 -7.60
N ASP A 99 6.96 4.62 -8.79
CA ASP A 99 7.96 5.27 -9.66
C ASP A 99 7.50 6.65 -10.20
N ARG A 100 6.23 7.04 -10.00
CA ARG A 100 5.74 8.41 -10.28
C ARG A 100 5.87 9.35 -9.08
N TYR A 101 6.26 8.87 -7.91
CA TYR A 101 6.42 9.69 -6.72
C TYR A 101 7.58 10.67 -6.92
N PRO A 102 7.39 11.99 -6.77
CA PRO A 102 8.47 12.96 -7.05
C PRO A 102 9.70 12.82 -6.15
N LEU A 103 9.54 12.24 -4.96
CA LEU A 103 10.62 11.98 -3.99
C LEU A 103 10.91 10.48 -3.89
N ARG A 104 10.83 9.78 -5.03
CA ARG A 104 10.97 8.32 -5.14
C ARG A 104 12.26 7.79 -4.51
N GLU A 105 13.33 8.57 -4.57
CA GLU A 105 14.64 8.29 -3.99
C GLU A 105 14.64 8.23 -2.46
N GLU A 106 13.65 8.82 -1.78
CA GLU A 106 13.51 8.70 -0.33
C GLU A 106 13.04 7.31 0.12
N ILE A 107 12.44 6.54 -0.80
CA ILE A 107 11.94 5.20 -0.53
C ILE A 107 13.04 4.17 -0.88
N PRO A 108 13.59 3.44 0.10
CA PRO A 108 14.63 2.46 -0.16
C PRO A 108 14.14 1.36 -1.12
N GLU A 109 14.97 1.02 -2.12
CA GLU A 109 14.64 0.06 -3.17
C GLU A 109 14.27 -1.32 -2.59
N GLU A 110 14.96 -1.74 -1.55
CA GLU A 110 14.72 -3.01 -0.87
C GLU A 110 13.31 -3.10 -0.26
N LYS A 111 12.73 -1.96 0.15
CA LYS A 111 11.33 -1.93 0.62
C LYS A 111 10.35 -2.09 -0.53
N ILE A 112 10.65 -1.54 -1.70
CA ILE A 112 9.80 -1.64 -2.89
C ILE A 112 9.82 -3.07 -3.42
N VAL A 113 11.01 -3.67 -3.54
CA VAL A 113 11.17 -5.08 -3.88
C VAL A 113 10.43 -5.98 -2.88
N ALA A 114 10.52 -5.68 -1.58
CA ALA A 114 9.80 -6.42 -0.56
C ALA A 114 8.27 -6.31 -0.71
N ILE A 115 7.73 -5.14 -1.04
CA ILE A 115 6.29 -4.93 -1.27
C ILE A 115 5.82 -5.68 -2.53
N GLU A 116 6.58 -5.59 -3.61
CA GLU A 116 6.25 -6.22 -4.89
C GLU A 116 6.27 -7.76 -4.80
N SER A 117 7.27 -8.30 -4.11
CA SER A 117 7.41 -9.75 -3.90
C SER A 117 6.54 -10.30 -2.78
N TRP A 118 5.85 -9.44 -2.01
CA TRP A 118 5.01 -9.88 -0.90
C TRP A 118 3.79 -10.64 -1.40
N ARG A 119 3.82 -11.96 -1.23
CA ARG A 119 2.71 -12.88 -1.55
C ARG A 119 2.03 -13.31 -0.26
N ARG A 120 0.70 -13.25 -0.25
CA ARG A 120 -0.13 -13.74 0.85
C ARG A 120 -1.20 -14.67 0.30
#